data_AF-A0A2E1V242-F1
#
_entry.id   AF-A0A2E1V242-F1
#
_cell.length_a   1.000
_cell.length_b   1.000
_cell.length_c   1.000
_cell.angle_alpha   90.00
_cell.angle_beta   90.00
_cell.angle_gamma   90.00
#
_symmetry.space_group_name_H-M   'P 1'
#
loop_
_entity.id
_entity.type
_entity.pdbx_description
1 polymer ?
#
loop_
_entity_poly.entity_id
_entity_poly.type
_entity_poly.pdbx_seq_one_letter_code
_entity_poly.pdbx_strand_id
1 'polypeptide(L)'
;MSAVRADEEGVILSIFETSSFGLPLVIKMLERHPKGSQSFMPIGSSATRGFYVVVAEGGSAPDPGTLRAFAVRPGQGVNIAAGVWHHPNIVEGQAQQFLVVDRADPASNLEEFTFPDSWETVMLDPAGAD
;
A
#
# COMPACT_ATOMS: atom_id res chain seq x y z
N MET A 1 9.66 23.98 -0.37
CA MET A 1 9.56 22.92 0.65
C MET A 1 9.23 23.57 1.98
N SER A 2 7.97 23.50 2.44
CA SER A 2 7.62 23.83 3.82
C SER A 2 7.74 22.55 4.63
N ALA A 3 8.79 22.41 5.43
CA ALA A 3 8.90 21.31 6.37
C ALA A 3 8.01 21.60 7.57
N VAL A 4 6.89 20.89 7.70
CA VAL A 4 6.14 20.80 8.95
C VAL A 4 6.90 19.80 9.81
N ARG A 5 7.42 20.24 10.96
CA ARG A 5 7.97 19.32 11.97
C ARG A 5 6.82 18.79 12.81
N ALA A 6 6.41 17.56 12.56
CA ALA A 6 5.70 16.77 13.55
C ALA A 6 6.72 16.28 14.60
N ASP A 7 6.26 16.04 15.82
CA ASP A 7 7.01 15.22 16.78
C ASP A 7 7.21 13.80 16.22
N GLU A 8 8.17 13.05 16.75
CA GLU A 8 8.54 11.71 16.25
C GLU A 8 7.37 10.69 16.35
N GLU A 9 6.28 11.03 17.04
CA GLU A 9 5.08 10.18 17.16
C GLU A 9 3.81 10.79 16.55
N GLY A 10 3.92 11.94 15.88
CA GLY A 10 2.79 12.69 15.36
C GLY A 10 2.17 12.10 14.11
N VAL A 11 0.98 12.61 13.78
CA VAL A 11 0.34 12.36 12.49
C VAL A 11 0.86 13.37 11.47
N ILE A 12 1.35 12.89 10.34
CA ILE A 12 1.83 13.71 9.24
C ILE A 12 0.93 13.62 8.01
N LEU A 13 1.00 14.65 7.17
CA LEU A 13 0.40 14.68 5.85
C LEU A 13 1.53 14.78 4.82
N SER A 14 1.54 13.86 3.87
CA SER A 14 2.53 13.78 2.79
C SER A 14 1.83 13.68 1.43
N ILE A 15 2.54 14.01 0.35
CA ILE A 15 2.11 13.69 -1.02
C ILE A 15 3.09 12.67 -1.58
N PHE A 16 2.58 11.49 -1.92
CA PHE A 16 3.36 10.44 -2.58
C PHE A 16 3.05 10.43 -4.07
N GLU A 17 4.07 10.24 -4.89
CA GLU A 17 3.92 9.94 -6.31
C GLU A 17 4.35 8.49 -6.56
N THR A 18 3.37 7.66 -6.91
CA THR A 18 3.59 6.22 -7.12
C THR A 18 3.65 5.95 -8.62
N SER A 19 4.74 5.31 -9.06
CA SER A 19 4.90 4.81 -10.43
C SER A 19 4.35 3.39 -10.56
N SER A 20 3.89 3.02 -11.76
CA SER A 20 3.39 1.66 -12.02
C SER A 20 4.52 0.64 -11.98
N PHE A 21 4.24 -0.53 -11.40
CA PHE A 21 5.09 -1.73 -11.49
C PHE A 21 4.89 -2.52 -12.79
N GLY A 22 3.87 -2.16 -13.58
CA GLY A 22 3.36 -3.01 -14.67
C GLY A 22 2.39 -4.08 -14.15
N LEU A 23 1.46 -4.50 -15.01
CA LEU A 23 0.52 -5.58 -14.76
C LEU A 23 0.56 -6.59 -15.92
N PRO A 24 0.40 -7.91 -15.67
CA PRO A 24 0.22 -8.53 -14.36
C PRO A 24 1.47 -8.43 -13.48
N LEU A 25 1.28 -8.33 -12.17
CA LEU A 25 2.35 -8.11 -11.18
C LEU A 25 2.55 -9.33 -10.30
N VAL A 26 3.78 -9.84 -10.21
CA VAL A 26 4.15 -10.83 -9.20
C VAL A 26 4.39 -10.14 -7.87
N ILE A 27 3.61 -10.47 -6.85
CA ILE A 27 3.72 -9.94 -5.50
C ILE A 27 4.81 -10.72 -4.77
N LYS A 28 5.94 -10.06 -4.48
CA LYS A 28 7.12 -10.68 -3.85
C LYS A 28 7.30 -10.32 -2.39
N MET A 29 6.63 -9.29 -1.92
CA MET A 29 6.76 -8.80 -0.55
C MET A 29 5.47 -8.16 -0.08
N LEU A 30 5.32 -8.05 1.24
CA LEU A 30 4.37 -7.17 1.89
C LEU A 30 5.12 -6.39 2.97
N GLU A 31 4.60 -5.22 3.31
CA GLU A 31 5.02 -4.40 4.42
C GLU A 31 3.88 -4.18 5.41
N ARG A 32 4.21 -3.79 6.64
CA ARG A 32 3.21 -3.33 7.61
C ARG A 32 3.75 -2.24 8.51
N HIS A 33 2.81 -1.54 9.14
CA HIS A 33 3.06 -0.47 10.09
C HIS A 33 2.45 -0.80 11.48
N PRO A 34 3.20 -1.42 12.41
CA PRO A 34 2.62 -1.94 13.66
C PRO A 34 2.08 -0.88 14.63
N LYS A 35 2.57 0.36 14.54
CA LYS A 35 2.33 1.45 15.49
C LYS A 35 1.47 2.58 14.93
N GLY A 36 0.88 2.43 13.75
CA GLY A 36 0.04 3.45 13.13
C GLY A 36 -0.64 2.96 11.86
N SER A 37 -1.83 3.47 11.57
CA SER A 37 -2.48 3.28 10.28
C SER A 37 -1.82 4.12 9.20
N GLN A 38 -2.03 3.76 7.94
CA GLN A 38 -1.61 4.54 6.79
C GLN A 38 -2.76 4.65 5.79
N SER A 39 -3.07 5.88 5.39
CA SER A 39 -4.13 6.16 4.42
C SER A 39 -3.58 6.66 3.10
N PHE A 40 -4.28 6.31 2.02
CA PHE A 40 -3.97 6.73 0.67
C PHE A 40 -5.23 7.24 -0.01
N MET A 41 -5.28 8.54 -0.27
CA MET A 41 -6.37 9.18 -1.00
C MET A 41 -5.82 9.75 -2.31
N PRO A 42 -6.25 9.26 -3.49
CA PRO A 42 -5.81 9.83 -4.75
C PRO A 42 -6.28 11.29 -4.87
N ILE A 43 -5.40 12.17 -5.35
CA ILE A 43 -5.66 13.62 -5.46
C ILE A 43 -5.52 14.13 -6.88
N GLY A 44 -6.14 15.29 -7.14
CA GLY A 44 -6.07 15.96 -8.43
C GLY A 44 -6.58 15.08 -9.57
N SER A 45 -5.82 15.01 -10.67
CA SER A 45 -6.17 14.16 -11.81
C SER A 45 -6.07 12.66 -11.49
N SER A 46 -5.39 12.26 -10.41
CA SER A 46 -5.31 10.86 -10.01
C SER A 46 -6.63 10.34 -9.42
N ALA A 47 -7.48 11.22 -8.87
CA ALA A 47 -8.78 10.85 -8.32
C ALA A 47 -9.76 10.30 -9.37
N THR A 48 -9.50 10.48 -10.67
CA THR A 48 -10.32 9.91 -11.75
C THR A 48 -9.89 8.51 -12.16
N ARG A 49 -8.83 7.97 -11.55
CA ARG A 49 -8.27 6.65 -11.84
C ARG A 49 -8.44 5.74 -10.62
N GLY A 50 -8.57 4.44 -10.90
CA GLY A 50 -8.50 3.41 -9.85
C GLY A 50 -7.06 2.98 -9.57
N PHE A 51 -6.91 2.18 -8.53
CA PHE A 51 -5.65 1.50 -8.17
C PHE A 51 -5.96 0.19 -7.45
N TYR A 52 -4.93 -0.62 -7.19
CA TYR A 52 -5.07 -1.89 -6.51
C TYR A 52 -4.35 -1.88 -5.17
N VAL A 53 -4.97 -2.52 -4.19
CA VAL A 53 -4.35 -2.82 -2.89
C VAL A 53 -4.33 -4.32 -2.68
N VAL A 54 -3.20 -4.84 -2.23
CA VAL A 54 -3.06 -6.24 -1.82
C VAL A 54 -2.79 -6.24 -0.33
N VAL A 55 -3.56 -7.02 0.43
CA VAL A 55 -3.46 -7.10 1.89
C VAL A 55 -3.47 -8.55 2.36
N ALA A 56 -2.93 -8.77 3.55
CA ALA A 56 -3.04 -10.03 4.28
C ALA A 56 -3.13 -9.76 5.79
N GLU A 57 -3.76 -10.67 6.50
CA GLU A 57 -3.63 -10.77 7.96
C GLU A 57 -2.30 -11.47 8.31
N GLY A 58 -1.96 -11.53 9.60
CA GLY A 58 -0.80 -12.29 10.05
C GLY A 58 -0.09 -11.70 11.27
N GLY A 59 0.57 -12.59 12.02
CA GLY A 59 1.39 -12.25 13.19
C GLY A 59 2.78 -11.79 12.78
N SER A 60 3.82 -12.57 13.10
CA SER A 60 5.22 -12.25 12.72
C SER A 60 5.50 -12.31 11.21
N ALA A 61 4.59 -12.89 10.43
CA ALA A 61 4.63 -12.98 8.98
C ALA A 61 3.18 -12.91 8.45
N PRO A 62 2.97 -12.50 7.18
CA PRO A 62 1.66 -12.55 6.54
C PRO A 62 1.16 -14.00 6.42
N ASP A 63 -0.14 -14.20 6.61
CA ASP A 63 -0.82 -15.48 6.37
C ASP A 63 -1.26 -15.57 4.91
N PRO A 64 -0.66 -16.47 4.10
CA PRO A 64 -1.01 -16.63 2.69
C PRO A 64 -2.49 -16.89 2.43
N GLY A 65 -3.19 -17.61 3.33
CA GLY A 65 -4.61 -17.95 3.15
C GLY A 65 -5.54 -16.72 3.23
N THR A 66 -5.05 -15.64 3.80
CA THR A 66 -5.79 -14.38 4.00
C THR A 66 -5.47 -13.34 2.94
N LEU A 67 -4.61 -13.65 1.98
CA LEU A 67 -4.23 -12.69 0.93
C LEU A 67 -5.44 -12.31 0.10
N ARG A 68 -5.68 -11.00 -0.04
CA ARG A 68 -6.79 -10.44 -0.82
C ARG A 68 -6.28 -9.26 -1.63
N ALA A 69 -6.79 -9.14 -2.85
CA ALA A 69 -6.61 -7.95 -3.68
C ALA A 69 -7.95 -7.22 -3.80
N PHE A 70 -7.90 -5.90 -3.75
CA PHE A 70 -9.07 -5.05 -3.97
C PHE A 70 -8.79 -4.03 -5.07
N ALA A 71 -9.74 -3.89 -5.99
CA ALA A 71 -9.79 -2.78 -6.93
C ALA A 71 -10.44 -1.57 -6.25
N VAL A 72 -9.66 -0.54 -6.00
CA VAL A 72 -10.14 0.74 -5.45
C VAL A 72 -10.61 1.60 -6.63
N ARG A 73 -11.89 1.96 -6.63
CA ARG A 73 -12.51 2.69 -7.76
C ARG A 73 -12.10 4.16 -7.75
N PRO A 74 -12.25 4.86 -8.90
CA PRO A 74 -12.07 6.31 -8.95
C PRO A 74 -12.81 7.05 -7.84
N GLY A 75 -12.13 8.00 -7.21
CA GLY A 75 -12.64 8.80 -6.10
C GLY A 75 -12.65 8.10 -4.73
N GLN A 76 -12.24 6.83 -4.65
CA GLN A 76 -12.10 6.12 -3.37
C GLN A 76 -10.65 6.21 -2.86
N GLY A 77 -10.50 6.31 -1.55
CA GLY A 77 -9.25 6.11 -0.84
C GLY A 77 -9.33 4.90 0.08
N VAL A 78 -8.19 4.51 0.64
CA VAL A 78 -8.10 3.43 1.63
C VAL A 78 -7.42 3.94 2.90
N ASN A 79 -7.76 3.33 4.03
CA ASN A 79 -6.99 3.45 5.27
C ASN A 79 -6.66 2.05 5.78
N ILE A 80 -5.38 1.70 5.76
CA ILE A 80 -4.87 0.40 6.18
C ILE A 80 -4.63 0.48 7.69
N ALA A 81 -5.26 -0.41 8.44
CA ALA A 81 -5.16 -0.43 9.89
C ALA A 81 -3.74 -0.80 10.34
N ALA A 82 -3.35 -0.35 11.54
CA ALA A 82 -2.05 -0.67 12.11
C ALA A 82 -1.82 -2.19 12.16
N GLY A 83 -0.63 -2.62 11.74
CA GLY A 83 -0.20 -4.02 11.75
C GLY A 83 -0.71 -4.90 10.60
N VAL A 84 -1.61 -4.39 9.73
CA VAL A 84 -2.06 -5.14 8.54
C VAL A 84 -0.95 -5.19 7.50
N TRP A 85 -0.65 -6.39 7.01
CA TRP A 85 0.29 -6.58 5.90
C TRP A 85 -0.34 -6.10 4.61
N HIS A 86 0.41 -5.34 3.82
CA HIS A 86 -0.04 -4.81 2.54
C HIS A 86 1.11 -4.60 1.58
N HIS A 87 0.84 -4.61 0.29
CA HIS A 87 1.84 -4.24 -0.72
C HIS A 87 1.85 -2.71 -0.90
N PRO A 88 2.99 -2.08 -1.23
CA PRO A 88 3.02 -0.70 -1.70
C PRO A 88 1.99 -0.46 -2.81
N ASN A 89 1.33 0.71 -2.84
CA ASN A 89 0.23 0.97 -3.78
C ASN A 89 0.55 0.55 -5.22
N ILE A 90 -0.38 -0.18 -5.84
CA ILE A 90 -0.21 -0.68 -7.20
C ILE A 90 -1.09 0.15 -8.13
N VAL A 91 -0.45 0.96 -8.96
CA VAL A 91 -1.14 1.83 -9.94
C VAL A 91 -0.99 1.28 -11.35
N GLU A 92 -2.00 1.52 -12.18
CA GLU A 92 -1.99 1.13 -13.58
C GLU A 92 -1.66 2.32 -14.50
N GLY A 93 -0.77 2.08 -15.47
CA GLY A 93 -0.39 3.06 -16.47
C GLY A 93 0.46 4.20 -15.92
N GLN A 94 -0.10 5.40 -15.89
CA GLN A 94 0.63 6.62 -15.48
C GLN A 94 0.77 6.71 -13.96
N ALA A 95 1.82 7.40 -13.51
CA ALA A 95 2.02 7.68 -12.10
C ALA A 95 0.79 8.36 -11.47
N GLN A 96 0.52 8.05 -10.21
CA GLN A 96 -0.59 8.63 -9.45
C GLN A 96 -0.07 9.31 -8.20
N GLN A 97 -0.71 10.42 -7.85
CA GLN A 97 -0.43 11.17 -6.64
C GLN A 97 -1.49 10.90 -5.57
N PHE A 98 -1.01 10.67 -4.35
CA PHE A 98 -1.84 10.39 -3.20
C PHE A 98 -1.55 11.40 -2.09
N LEU A 99 -2.59 11.93 -1.47
CA LEU A 99 -2.49 12.46 -0.11
C LEU A 99 -2.37 11.27 0.84
N VAL A 100 -1.29 11.26 1.62
CA VAL A 100 -0.97 10.22 2.59
C VAL A 100 -1.08 10.79 3.99
N VAL A 101 -1.75 10.08 4.88
CA VAL A 101 -1.79 10.37 6.32
C VAL A 101 -1.30 9.16 7.08
N ASP A 102 -0.21 9.31 7.81
CA ASP A 102 0.46 8.27 8.58
C ASP A 102 1.30 8.84 9.73
N ARG A 103 2.11 7.97 10.36
CA ARG A 103 2.95 8.29 11.52
C ARG A 103 4.29 8.90 11.07
N ALA A 104 4.71 9.97 11.76
CA ALA A 104 5.92 10.76 11.45
C ALA A 104 7.24 9.98 11.44
N ASP A 105 7.36 8.92 12.23
CA ASP A 105 8.55 8.06 12.33
C ASP A 105 8.32 6.73 11.57
N PRO A 106 8.57 6.69 10.25
CA PRO A 106 8.43 5.48 9.47
C PRO A 106 9.52 4.45 9.81
N ALA A 107 10.71 4.88 10.22
CA ALA A 107 11.85 3.99 10.42
C ALA A 107 11.63 3.01 11.58
N SER A 108 11.00 3.46 12.68
CA SER A 108 10.65 2.56 13.79
C SER A 108 9.28 1.88 13.63
N ASN A 109 8.59 2.13 12.52
CA ASN A 109 7.22 1.69 12.26
C ASN A 109 7.06 0.97 10.92
N LEU A 110 8.12 0.41 10.35
CA LEU A 110 8.06 -0.34 9.10
C LEU A 110 8.66 -1.73 9.30
N GLU A 111 7.89 -2.74 8.94
CA GLU A 111 8.35 -4.13 8.86
C GLU A 111 8.05 -4.67 7.46
N GLU A 112 9.05 -5.28 6.83
CA GLU A 112 8.94 -5.86 5.50
C GLU A 112 9.07 -7.39 5.57
N PHE A 113 8.31 -8.09 4.73
CA PHE A 113 8.38 -9.53 4.58
C PHE A 113 8.48 -9.89 3.09
N THR A 114 9.63 -10.41 2.68
CA THR A 114 9.83 -10.98 1.35
C THR A 114 9.39 -12.43 1.34
N PHE A 115 8.54 -12.80 0.40
CA PHE A 115 8.09 -14.18 0.22
C PHE A 115 9.27 -15.07 -0.19
N PRO A 116 9.48 -16.22 0.49
CA PRO A 116 10.47 -17.20 0.07
C PRO A 116 10.17 -17.76 -1.32
N ASP A 117 11.20 -18.06 -2.11
CA ASP A 117 11.05 -18.69 -3.45
C ASP A 117 10.36 -20.07 -3.40
N SER A 118 10.27 -20.69 -2.22
CA SER A 118 9.58 -21.96 -2.01
C SER A 118 8.06 -21.81 -1.90
N TRP A 119 7.54 -20.58 -1.81
CA TRP A 119 6.10 -20.31 -1.77
C TRP A 119 5.52 -20.30 -3.18
N GLU A 120 4.21 -20.54 -3.28
CA GLU A 120 3.49 -20.38 -4.54
C GLU A 120 3.56 -18.92 -5.02
N THR A 121 3.70 -18.74 -6.34
CA THR A 121 3.76 -17.41 -6.93
C THR A 121 2.40 -16.73 -6.81
N VAL A 122 2.37 -15.61 -6.08
CA VAL A 122 1.20 -14.74 -5.99
C VAL A 122 1.25 -13.73 -7.13
N MET A 123 0.26 -13.78 -8.02
CA MET A 123 0.14 -12.87 -9.17
C MET A 123 -1.13 -12.04 -9.07
N LEU A 124 -0.98 -10.73 -9.17
CA LEU A 124 -2.09 -9.81 -9.40
C LEU A 124 -2.27 -9.65 -10.91
N ASP A 125 -3.33 -10.25 -11.45
CA ASP A 125 -3.72 -10.11 -12.85
C ASP A 125 -5.18 -9.64 -12.95
N PRO A 126 -5.41 -8.32 -13.09
CA PRO A 126 -6.76 -7.78 -13.22
C PRO A 126 -7.50 -8.22 -14.48
N ALA A 127 -6.79 -8.69 -15.52
CA ALA A 127 -7.42 -9.19 -16.76
C ALA A 127 -7.94 -10.63 -16.62
N GLY A 128 -7.49 -11.36 -15.60
CA GLY A 128 -7.94 -12.73 -15.29
C GLY A 128 -9.07 -12.82 -14.27
N ALA A 129 -9.61 -11.69 -13.81
CA ALA A 129 -10.77 -11.65 -12.92
C ALA A 129 -12.06 -11.67 -13.76
N ASP A 130 -12.71 -12.84 -13.82
CA ASP A 130 -14.04 -13.05 -14.44
C ASP A 130 -15.15 -12.22 -13.76
#